data_AF-A0A1G8F7U3-F1
#
_entry.id   AF-A0A1G8F7U3-F1
#
_cell.length_a   1.000
_cell.length_b   1.000
_cell.length_c   1.000
_cell.angle_alpha   90.00
_cell.angle_beta   90.00
_cell.angle_gamma   90.00
#
_symmetry.space_group_name_H-M   'P 1'
#
loop_
_entity.id
_entity.type
_entity.pdbx_description
1 polymer ?
#
loop_
_entity_poly.entity_id
_entity_poly.type
_entity_poly.pdbx_seq_one_letter_code
_entity_poly.pdbx_strand_id
1 'polypeptide(L)'
;MARNTKRTIPSSALTKYVNKENLPLISLIWLVVFSVVAIVVSCVAFDINVVIACVMVVLEAALAACLNRIPIWIHGLVFIAQIVIGILASQVGFMVLMAFIYVFAIAFLFIWANRW
;
A
#
# COMPACT_ATOMS: atom_id res chain seq x y z
N MET A 1 8.88 41.22 -10.69
CA MET A 1 9.34 39.85 -10.96
C MET A 1 9.66 39.19 -9.62
N ALA A 2 8.69 38.51 -8.99
CA ALA A 2 8.86 37.93 -7.65
C ALA A 2 9.44 36.51 -7.76
N ARG A 3 10.69 36.34 -7.33
CA ARG A 3 11.44 35.07 -7.35
C ARG A 3 10.95 34.19 -6.20
N ASN A 4 10.05 33.25 -6.49
CA ASN A 4 9.54 32.28 -5.52
C ASN A 4 10.66 31.27 -5.18
N THR A 5 11.38 31.52 -4.09
CA THR A 5 12.33 30.58 -3.50
C THR A 5 11.56 29.37 -2.95
N LYS A 6 11.34 28.36 -3.80
CA LYS A 6 11.03 27.00 -3.36
C LYS A 6 12.20 26.57 -2.46
N ARG A 7 11.96 26.51 -1.15
CA ARG A 7 12.89 25.93 -0.18
C ARG A 7 13.23 24.51 -0.65
N THR A 8 14.42 24.32 -1.19
CA THR A 8 14.99 23.00 -1.44
C THR A 8 15.26 22.36 -0.10
N ILE A 9 14.33 21.51 0.35
CA ILE A 9 14.49 20.66 1.53
C ILE A 9 15.81 19.90 1.35
N PRO A 10 16.79 20.02 2.28
CA PRO A 10 18.02 19.27 2.16
C PRO A 10 17.69 17.78 2.36
N SER A 11 17.56 17.07 1.25
CA SER A 11 17.26 15.63 1.17
C SER A 11 18.26 14.78 1.95
N SER A 12 19.50 15.27 2.15
CA SER A 12 20.53 14.62 2.97
C SER A 12 20.21 14.58 4.48
N ALA A 13 19.31 15.44 4.98
CA ALA A 13 18.85 15.44 6.37
C ALA A 13 17.65 14.49 6.61
N LEU A 14 16.87 14.15 5.57
CA LEU A 14 15.87 13.06 5.63
C LEU A 14 16.54 11.68 5.64
N THR A 15 17.66 11.55 4.93
CA THR A 15 18.42 10.29 4.75
C THR A 15 19.16 9.82 6.00
N LYS A 16 19.35 10.68 7.02
CA LYS A 16 20.00 10.31 8.30
C LYS A 16 19.00 10.00 9.43
N TYR A 17 17.72 10.33 9.22
CA TYR A 17 16.64 10.34 10.22
C TYR A 17 15.63 9.20 10.09
N VAL A 18 15.70 8.40 9.03
CA VAL A 18 15.04 7.10 8.96
C VAL A 18 15.87 6.13 9.81
N ASN A 19 15.75 6.29 11.11
CA ASN A 19 16.49 5.55 12.12
C ASN A 19 16.13 4.07 11.96
N LYS A 20 17.12 3.17 11.89
CA LYS A 20 16.91 1.74 11.56
C LYS A 20 15.92 1.07 12.54
N GLU A 21 15.85 1.62 13.74
CA GLU A 21 14.95 1.25 14.82
C GLU A 21 13.50 1.74 14.66
N ASN A 22 13.24 2.81 13.91
CA ASN A 22 11.91 3.41 13.74
C ASN A 22 11.33 3.19 12.32
N LEU A 23 12.16 2.71 11.39
CA LEU A 23 11.79 2.29 10.04
C LEU A 23 10.45 1.53 9.95
N PRO A 24 10.22 0.45 10.72
CA PRO A 24 8.95 -0.26 10.67
C PRO A 24 7.78 0.61 11.12
N LEU A 25 7.91 1.44 12.16
CA LEU A 25 6.83 2.33 12.59
C LEU A 25 6.52 3.40 11.54
N ILE A 26 7.55 3.99 10.92
CA ILE A 26 7.38 4.98 9.86
C ILE A 26 6.67 4.36 8.64
N SER A 27 7.09 3.14 8.28
CA SER A 27 6.47 2.38 7.18
C SER A 27 5.01 2.02 7.49
N LEU A 28 4.68 1.71 8.76
CA LEU A 28 3.32 1.46 9.21
C LEU A 28 2.44 2.72 9.11
N ILE A 29 2.93 3.87 9.61
CA ILE A 29 2.22 5.14 9.51
C ILE A 29 1.95 5.48 8.04
N TRP A 30 2.95 5.29 7.18
CA TRP A 30 2.80 5.52 5.75
C TRP A 30 1.76 4.60 5.11
N LEU A 31 1.78 3.31 5.44
CA LEU A 31 0.79 2.33 4.99
C LEU A 31 -0.62 2.73 5.42
N VAL A 32 -0.82 3.12 6.69
CA VAL A 32 -2.13 3.56 7.20
C VAL A 32 -2.65 4.80 6.47
N VAL A 33 -1.80 5.83 6.32
CA VAL A 33 -2.18 7.05 5.59
C VAL A 33 -2.55 6.71 4.15
N PHE A 34 -1.74 5.88 3.48
CA PHE A 34 -2.00 5.46 2.11
C PHE A 34 -3.27 4.62 1.98
N SER A 35 -3.53 3.71 2.92
CA SER A 35 -4.76 2.93 3.01
C SER A 35 -6.01 3.80 3.17
N VAL A 36 -5.96 4.82 4.01
CA VAL A 36 -7.09 5.76 4.17
C VAL A 36 -7.33 6.53 2.87
N VAL A 37 -6.27 7.03 2.23
CA VAL A 37 -6.38 7.72 0.93
C VAL A 37 -6.97 6.79 -0.13
N ALA A 38 -6.51 5.54 -0.18
CA ALA A 38 -7.02 4.53 -1.09
C ALA A 38 -8.51 4.24 -0.89
N ILE A 39 -8.98 4.16 0.36
CA ILE A 39 -10.40 3.98 0.68
C ILE A 39 -11.21 5.20 0.21
N VAL A 40 -10.74 6.42 0.49
CA VAL A 40 -11.43 7.65 0.06
C VAL A 40 -11.51 7.73 -1.46
N VAL A 41 -10.41 7.48 -2.16
CA VAL A 41 -10.38 7.47 -3.63
C VAL A 41 -11.31 6.39 -4.18
N SER A 42 -11.33 5.21 -3.56
CA SER A 42 -12.24 4.12 -3.97
C SER A 42 -13.71 4.48 -3.80
N CYS A 43 -14.08 5.18 -2.71
CA CYS A 43 -15.46 5.63 -2.49
C CYS A 43 -15.86 6.72 -3.49
N VAL A 44 -14.99 7.71 -3.73
CA VAL A 44 -15.32 8.86 -4.59
C VAL A 44 -15.26 8.53 -6.08
N ALA A 45 -14.31 7.70 -6.50
CA ALA A 45 -14.10 7.40 -7.92
C ALA A 45 -14.94 6.21 -8.42
N PHE A 46 -15.28 5.27 -7.54
CA PHE A 46 -15.97 4.03 -7.93
C PHE A 46 -17.34 3.85 -7.24
N ASP A 47 -17.80 4.80 -6.42
CA ASP A 47 -19.09 4.76 -5.71
C ASP A 47 -19.32 3.45 -4.91
N ILE A 48 -18.24 2.87 -4.41
CA ILE A 48 -18.28 1.60 -3.64
C ILE A 48 -18.52 1.90 -2.17
N ASN A 49 -19.28 1.02 -1.51
CA ASN A 49 -19.46 1.05 -0.05
C ASN A 49 -18.12 1.05 0.69
N VAL A 50 -17.95 2.03 1.59
CA VAL A 50 -16.73 2.20 2.40
C VAL A 50 -16.37 0.95 3.20
N VAL A 51 -17.37 0.20 3.66
CA VAL A 51 -17.17 -1.05 4.40
C VAL A 51 -16.47 -2.09 3.52
N ILE A 52 -16.88 -2.22 2.26
CA ILE A 52 -16.28 -3.16 1.31
C ILE A 52 -14.83 -2.75 1.02
N ALA A 53 -14.60 -1.47 0.74
CA ALA A 53 -13.25 -0.96 0.48
C ALA A 53 -12.31 -1.19 1.68
N CYS A 54 -12.79 -0.96 2.91
CA CYS A 54 -12.02 -1.20 4.12
C CYS A 54 -11.68 -2.69 4.31
N VAL A 55 -12.66 -3.58 4.17
CA VAL A 55 -12.46 -5.02 4.29
C VAL A 55 -11.45 -5.53 3.26
N MET A 56 -11.52 -5.03 2.02
CA MET A 56 -10.56 -5.38 0.98
C MET A 56 -9.13 -4.96 1.34
N VAL A 57 -8.93 -3.72 1.81
CA VAL A 57 -7.59 -3.25 2.25
C VAL A 57 -7.04 -4.11 3.39
N VAL A 58 -7.89 -4.48 4.35
CA VAL A 58 -7.48 -5.37 5.46
C VAL A 58 -7.15 -6.76 4.95
N LEU A 59 -7.94 -7.29 4.01
CA LEU A 59 -7.67 -8.57 3.36
C LEU A 59 -6.33 -8.58 2.61
N GLU A 60 -6.00 -7.53 1.86
CA GLU A 60 -4.70 -7.43 1.19
C GLU A 60 -3.53 -7.44 2.18
N ALA A 61 -3.66 -6.69 3.27
CA ALA A 61 -2.64 -6.65 4.32
C ALA A 61 -2.50 -8.00 5.03
N ALA A 62 -3.62 -8.68 5.31
CA ALA A 62 -3.64 -10.02 5.89
C ALA A 62 -3.04 -11.06 4.94
N LEU A 63 -3.38 -11.02 3.65
CA LEU A 63 -2.83 -11.89 2.63
C LEU A 63 -1.31 -11.67 2.49
N ALA A 64 -0.84 -10.43 2.44
CA ALA A 64 0.58 -10.11 2.43
C ALA A 64 1.30 -10.68 3.68
N ALA A 65 0.65 -10.61 4.85
CA ALA A 65 1.19 -11.20 6.08
C ALA A 65 1.23 -12.72 6.06
N CYS A 66 0.16 -13.37 5.58
CA CYS A 66 0.10 -14.82 5.43
C CYS A 66 1.09 -15.34 4.40
N LEU A 67 1.30 -14.61 3.30
CA LEU A 67 2.21 -14.99 2.21
C LEU A 67 3.67 -14.60 2.45
N ASN A 68 3.98 -13.79 3.47
CA ASN A 68 5.35 -13.37 3.74
C ASN A 68 6.35 -14.53 3.89
N ARG A 69 5.87 -15.67 4.40
CA ARG A 69 6.69 -16.86 4.64
C ARG A 69 6.67 -17.86 3.47
N ILE A 70 5.94 -17.54 2.40
CA ILE A 70 5.58 -18.45 1.29
C ILE A 70 6.26 -17.95 0.00
N PRO A 71 6.70 -18.85 -0.89
CA PRO A 71 7.39 -18.46 -2.13
C PRO A 71 6.59 -17.52 -3.05
N ILE A 72 7.32 -16.79 -3.90
CA ILE A 72 6.80 -15.78 -4.85
C ILE A 72 5.71 -16.31 -5.80
N TRP A 73 5.64 -17.63 -5.99
CA TRP A 73 4.63 -18.30 -6.79
C TRP A 73 3.20 -18.03 -6.32
N ILE A 74 2.95 -17.97 -5.01
CA ILE A 74 1.60 -17.73 -4.47
C ILE A 74 1.21 -16.25 -4.60
N HIS A 75 2.18 -15.33 -4.59
CA HIS A 75 1.91 -13.92 -4.89
C HIS A 75 1.37 -13.75 -6.31
N GLY A 76 1.94 -14.48 -7.28
CA GLY A 76 1.42 -14.51 -8.65
C GLY A 76 -0.01 -15.05 -8.73
N LEU A 77 -0.32 -16.10 -7.96
CA LEU A 77 -1.67 -16.67 -7.90
C LEU A 77 -2.70 -15.66 -7.35
N VAL A 78 -2.36 -14.96 -6.27
CA VAL A 78 -3.22 -13.91 -5.69
C VAL A 78 -3.47 -12.80 -6.71
N PHE A 79 -2.43 -12.37 -7.43
CA PHE A 79 -2.55 -11.32 -8.44
C PHE A 79 -3.48 -11.72 -9.61
N ILE A 80 -3.38 -12.98 -10.06
CA ILE A 80 -4.27 -13.52 -11.10
C ILE A 80 -5.71 -13.56 -10.60
N ALA A 81 -5.95 -14.07 -9.39
CA ALA A 81 -7.28 -14.09 -8.78
C ALA A 81 -7.85 -12.67 -8.66
N GLN A 82 -7.00 -11.70 -8.33
CA GLN A 82 -7.37 -10.29 -8.27
C GLN A 82 -7.85 -9.77 -9.62
N ILE A 83 -7.09 -10.00 -10.68
CA ILE A 83 -7.48 -9.56 -12.04
C ILE A 83 -8.81 -10.21 -12.46
N VAL A 84 -9.00 -11.50 -12.20
CA VAL A 84 -10.24 -12.22 -12.55
C VAL A 84 -11.44 -11.60 -11.83
N ILE A 85 -11.34 -11.39 -10.52
CA ILE A 85 -12.42 -10.75 -9.73
C ILE A 85 -12.67 -9.32 -10.21
N GLY A 86 -11.62 -8.57 -10.55
CA GLY A 86 -11.72 -7.20 -11.06
C GLY A 86 -12.45 -7.11 -12.40
N ILE A 87 -12.22 -8.08 -13.30
CA ILE A 87 -12.94 -8.19 -14.58
C ILE A 87 -14.41 -8.57 -14.33
N LEU A 88 -14.68 -9.55 -13.46
CA LEU A 88 -16.04 -9.97 -13.13
C LEU A 88 -16.85 -8.84 -12.49
N ALA A 89 -16.24 -8.05 -11.63
CA ALA A 89 -16.86 -6.90 -10.99
C ALA A 89 -16.99 -5.67 -11.93
N SER A 90 -16.41 -5.71 -13.13
CA SER A 90 -16.28 -4.56 -14.05
C SER A 90 -15.64 -3.31 -13.39
N GLN A 91 -14.94 -3.51 -12.28
CA GLN A 91 -14.32 -2.47 -11.45
C GLN A 91 -12.80 -2.64 -11.45
N VAL A 92 -12.23 -2.75 -12.65
CA VAL A 92 -10.79 -2.97 -12.86
C VAL A 92 -9.96 -1.89 -12.17
N GLY A 93 -10.42 -0.63 -12.18
CA GLY A 93 -9.71 0.48 -11.55
C GLY A 93 -9.61 0.37 -10.02
N PHE A 94 -10.67 -0.10 -9.35
CA PHE A 94 -10.64 -0.40 -7.91
C PHE A 94 -9.64 -1.53 -7.62
N MET A 95 -9.63 -2.56 -8.48
CA MET A 95 -8.74 -3.70 -8.30
C MET A 95 -7.27 -3.36 -8.47
N VAL A 96 -6.93 -2.48 -9.43
CA VAL A 96 -5.57 -1.97 -9.60
C VAL A 96 -5.13 -1.18 -8.35
N LEU A 97 -6.01 -0.34 -7.81
CA LEU A 97 -5.72 0.42 -6.59
C LEU A 97 -5.44 -0.51 -5.40
N MET A 98 -6.19 -1.61 -5.32
CA MET A 98 -6.01 -2.64 -4.29
C MET A 98 -4.70 -3.44 -4.46
N ALA A 99 -4.31 -3.72 -5.70
CA ALA A 99 -3.01 -4.31 -6.00
C ALA A 99 -1.83 -3.41 -5.56
N PHE A 100 -1.96 -2.07 -5.69
CA PHE A 100 -0.95 -1.15 -5.15
C PHE A 100 -0.85 -1.26 -3.62
N ILE A 101 -1.99 -1.32 -2.92
CA ILE A 101 -2.03 -1.51 -1.45
C ILE A 101 -1.33 -2.82 -1.07
N TYR A 102 -1.60 -3.90 -1.79
CA TYR A 102 -0.97 -5.21 -1.57
C TYR A 102 0.56 -5.14 -1.68
N VAL A 103 1.08 -4.51 -2.74
CA VAL A 103 2.53 -4.32 -2.93
C VAL A 103 3.14 -3.47 -1.81
N PHE A 104 2.46 -2.40 -1.39
CA PHE A 104 2.90 -1.58 -0.25
C PHE A 104 2.88 -2.37 1.07
N ALA A 105 1.88 -3.20 1.29
CA ALA A 105 1.79 -4.06 2.46
C ALA A 105 2.94 -5.09 2.48
N ILE A 106 3.27 -5.70 1.34
CA ILE A 106 4.44 -6.58 1.21
C ILE A 106 5.72 -5.81 1.49
N ALA A 107 5.89 -4.62 0.91
CA ALA A 107 7.09 -3.81 1.14
C ALA A 107 7.25 -3.43 2.62
N PHE A 108 6.16 -3.03 3.27
CA PHE A 108 6.10 -2.78 4.71
C PHE A 108 6.55 -4.01 5.50
N LEU A 109 5.99 -5.16 5.15
CA LEU A 109 6.20 -6.40 5.87
C LEU A 109 7.58 -6.99 5.61
N PHE A 110 8.14 -6.79 4.42
CA PHE A 110 9.54 -7.09 4.09
C PHE A 110 10.50 -6.22 4.91
N ILE A 111 10.24 -4.91 5.02
CA ILE A 111 11.02 -3.99 5.87
C ILE A 111 10.94 -4.40 7.35
N TRP A 112 9.77 -4.85 7.80
CA TRP A 112 9.57 -5.36 9.15
C TRP A 112 10.28 -6.70 9.38
N ALA A 113 10.16 -7.64 8.45
CA ALA A 113 10.73 -8.98 8.56
C ALA A 113 12.26 -8.98 8.49
N ASN A 114 12.85 -8.13 7.64
CA ASN A 114 14.30 -7.98 7.50
C ASN A 114 14.98 -7.26 8.70
N ARG A 115 14.20 -6.93 9.74
CA ARG A 115 14.68 -6.37 11.02
C ARG A 115 15.00 -7.47 12.05
N TRP A 116 14.57 -8.72 11.81
CA TRP A 116 14.89 -9.92 12.59
C TRP A 116 15.90 -10.78 11.85
#